data_AF-A0A7V3UK11-F1
#
_entry.id   AF-A0A7V3UK11-F1
#
_cell.length_a   1.000
_cell.length_b   1.000
_cell.length_c   1.000
_cell.angle_alpha   90.00
_cell.angle_beta   90.00
_cell.angle_gamma   90.00
#
_symmetry.space_group_name_H-M   'P 1'
#
loop_
_entity.id
_entity.type
_entity.pdbx_description
1 polymer ?
#
loop_
_entity_poly.entity_id
_entity_poly.type
_entity_poly.pdbx_seq_one_letter_code
_entity_poly.pdbx_strand_id
1 'polypeptide(L)'
;PLAKDYDGDGKTDLGIWRPTEGVWYISFANGQFSITQWGLLNDIPAPADFDGDGKTDLAVWRPNEGNWYILFSTGGFSVTQWGRPGDIPVPADYNGDGKADLAVWRPSEGNWYVFFK
;
A
#
# COMPACT_ATOMS: atom_id res chain seq x y z
N PRO A 1 1.21 -10.09 -7.81
CA PRO A 1 -0.25 -9.89 -7.65
C PRO A 1 -0.53 -9.50 -6.21
N LEU A 2 -1.47 -8.59 -5.99
CA LEU A 2 -1.83 -8.00 -4.71
C LEU A 2 -3.33 -8.20 -4.57
N ALA A 3 -3.72 -9.27 -3.88
CA ALA A 3 -5.11 -9.66 -3.72
C ALA A 3 -5.69 -8.95 -2.49
N LYS A 4 -6.64 -8.04 -2.70
CA LYS A 4 -7.22 -7.12 -1.71
C LYS A 4 -8.63 -6.71 -2.13
N ASP A 5 -9.40 -6.09 -1.26
CA ASP A 5 -10.71 -5.51 -1.58
C ASP A 5 -10.51 -4.02 -1.94
N TYR A 6 -10.46 -3.69 -3.23
CA TYR A 6 -10.15 -2.34 -3.71
C TYR A 6 -11.41 -1.48 -3.89
N ASP A 7 -12.59 -2.07 -4.00
CA ASP A 7 -13.85 -1.32 -4.13
C ASP A 7 -14.71 -1.31 -2.85
N GLY A 8 -14.34 -2.11 -1.84
CA GLY A 8 -14.99 -2.19 -0.53
C GLY A 8 -16.26 -3.04 -0.54
N ASP A 9 -16.41 -3.94 -1.52
CA ASP A 9 -17.61 -4.78 -1.66
C ASP A 9 -17.58 -6.08 -0.82
N GLY A 10 -16.49 -6.29 -0.06
CA GLY A 10 -16.25 -7.46 0.77
C GLY A 10 -15.67 -8.66 0.00
N LYS A 11 -15.38 -8.52 -1.30
CA LYS A 11 -14.75 -9.57 -2.12
C LYS A 11 -13.29 -9.22 -2.40
N THR A 12 -12.51 -10.27 -2.65
CA THR A 12 -11.12 -10.09 -3.08
C THR A 12 -11.06 -9.79 -4.57
N ASP A 13 -10.42 -8.68 -4.90
CA ASP A 13 -10.06 -8.26 -6.25
C ASP A 13 -8.60 -8.63 -6.57
N LEU A 14 -8.27 -8.65 -7.86
CA LEU A 14 -6.92 -8.90 -8.33
C LEU A 14 -6.21 -7.58 -8.66
N GLY A 15 -5.20 -7.22 -7.86
CA GLY A 15 -4.27 -6.15 -8.17
C GLY A 15 -2.97 -6.63 -8.83
N ILE A 16 -2.50 -5.91 -9.84
CA ILE A 16 -1.17 -6.07 -10.45
C ILE A 16 -0.50 -4.71 -10.49
N TRP A 17 0.63 -4.58 -9.81
CA TRP A 17 1.50 -3.41 -9.94
C TRP A 17 2.65 -3.70 -10.90
N ARG A 18 2.85 -2.83 -11.90
CA ARG A 18 3.93 -2.93 -12.88
C ARG A 18 5.06 -1.95 -12.55
N PRO A 19 6.21 -2.43 -12.01
CA PRO A 19 7.28 -1.57 -11.51
C PRO A 19 7.92 -0.69 -12.57
N THR A 20 8.05 -1.19 -13.80
CA THR A 20 8.70 -0.45 -14.90
C THR A 20 7.92 0.77 -15.34
N GLU A 21 6.61 0.78 -15.08
CA GLU A 21 5.69 1.84 -15.51
C GLU A 21 5.14 2.61 -14.32
N GLY A 22 5.14 2.05 -13.10
CA GLY A 22 4.47 2.64 -11.93
C GLY A 22 2.93 2.55 -12.03
N VAL A 23 2.42 1.57 -12.76
CA VAL A 23 0.98 1.44 -13.07
C VAL A 23 0.36 0.30 -12.29
N TRP A 24 -0.80 0.56 -11.70
CA TRP A 24 -1.69 -0.40 -11.08
C TRP A 24 -2.78 -0.83 -12.06
N TYR A 25 -3.00 -2.13 -12.16
CA TYR A 25 -4.13 -2.74 -12.86
C TYR A 25 -4.94 -3.51 -11.82
N ILE A 26 -6.18 -3.08 -11.60
CA ILE A 26 -7.11 -3.74 -10.69
C ILE A 26 -8.21 -4.37 -11.53
N SER A 27 -8.43 -5.66 -11.35
CA SER A 27 -9.60 -6.37 -11.87
C SER A 27 -10.53 -6.66 -10.69
N PHE A 28 -11.69 -6.01 -10.68
CA PHE A 28 -12.67 -6.16 -9.62
C PHE A 28 -13.41 -7.49 -9.75
N ALA A 29 -13.87 -8.04 -8.63
CA ALA A 29 -14.64 -9.29 -8.60
C ALA A 29 -15.96 -9.20 -9.39
N ASN A 30 -16.50 -8.00 -9.55
CA ASN A 30 -17.70 -7.71 -10.35
C ASN A 30 -17.46 -7.66 -11.87
N GLY A 31 -16.22 -7.86 -12.33
CA GLY A 31 -15.83 -7.87 -13.74
C GLY A 31 -15.44 -6.51 -14.32
N GLN A 32 -15.53 -5.43 -13.54
CA GLN A 32 -14.96 -4.13 -13.91
C GLN A 32 -13.44 -4.14 -13.74
N PHE A 33 -12.77 -3.11 -14.27
CA PHE A 33 -11.34 -2.92 -14.08
C PHE A 33 -10.98 -1.44 -13.90
N SER A 34 -9.87 -1.19 -13.23
CA SER A 34 -9.25 0.12 -13.07
C SER A 34 -7.78 0.06 -13.49
N ILE A 35 -7.29 1.15 -14.07
CA ILE A 35 -5.87 1.36 -14.39
C ILE A 35 -5.47 2.71 -13.81
N THR A 36 -4.46 2.72 -12.95
CA THR A 36 -4.05 3.93 -12.24
C THR A 36 -2.53 4.07 -12.25
N GLN A 37 -2.04 5.20 -12.74
CA GLN A 37 -0.62 5.55 -12.64
C GLN A 37 -0.34 6.05 -11.23
N TRP A 38 0.34 5.24 -10.42
CA TRP A 38 0.74 5.63 -9.07
C TRP A 38 2.02 4.90 -8.63
N GLY A 39 3.09 5.68 -8.47
CA GLY A 39 4.44 5.20 -8.15
C GLY A 39 5.44 5.41 -9.28
N LEU A 40 6.70 5.08 -8.99
CA LEU A 40 7.85 5.20 -9.89
C LEU A 40 8.63 3.88 -9.94
N LEU A 41 9.62 3.84 -10.84
CA LEU A 41 10.58 2.74 -10.93
C LEU A 41 11.27 2.51 -9.56
N ASN A 42 11.36 1.25 -9.16
CA ASN A 42 11.96 0.77 -7.90
C ASN A 42 11.16 1.05 -6.62
N ASP A 43 9.97 1.64 -6.71
CA ASP A 43 9.08 1.63 -5.55
C ASP A 43 8.63 0.19 -5.22
N ILE A 44 8.15 -0.05 -4.00
CA ILE A 44 7.62 -1.35 -3.56
C ILE A 44 6.12 -1.19 -3.29
N PRO A 45 5.23 -1.97 -3.91
CA PRO A 45 3.80 -1.83 -3.68
C PRO A 45 3.43 -2.33 -2.29
N ALA A 46 2.66 -1.54 -1.55
CA ALA A 46 2.27 -1.82 -0.17
C ALA A 46 0.80 -1.40 0.09
N PRO A 47 -0.18 -1.91 -0.67
CA PRO A 47 -1.57 -1.47 -0.59
C PRO A 47 -2.25 -1.97 0.69
N ALA A 48 -3.01 -1.09 1.34
CA ALA A 48 -3.81 -1.36 2.54
C ALA A 48 -4.85 -0.23 2.72
N ASP A 49 -5.82 -0.39 3.60
CA ASP A 49 -6.79 0.66 3.96
C ASP A 49 -6.15 1.60 5.00
N PHE A 50 -5.59 2.73 4.59
CA PHE A 50 -4.84 3.64 5.48
C PHE A 50 -5.71 4.75 6.07
N ASP A 51 -6.89 5.02 5.52
CA ASP A 51 -7.80 6.05 6.03
C ASP A 51 -9.04 5.48 6.74
N GLY A 52 -9.24 4.17 6.69
CA GLY A 52 -10.29 3.43 7.41
C GLY A 52 -11.64 3.50 6.71
N ASP A 53 -11.66 3.72 5.40
CA ASP A 53 -12.90 3.81 4.63
C ASP A 53 -13.48 2.45 4.21
N GLY A 54 -12.76 1.37 4.52
CA GLY A 54 -13.13 0.00 4.18
C GLY A 54 -12.66 -0.42 2.79
N LYS A 55 -11.88 0.40 2.07
CA LYS A 55 -11.31 0.08 0.76
C LYS A 55 -9.80 0.05 0.82
N THR A 56 -9.21 -0.75 -0.04
CA THR A 56 -7.76 -0.78 -0.17
C THR A 56 -7.25 0.43 -0.94
N ASP A 57 -6.36 1.21 -0.32
CA ASP A 57 -5.65 2.31 -0.97
C ASP A 57 -4.49 1.81 -1.82
N LEU A 58 -4.17 2.57 -2.87
CA LEU A 58 -2.96 2.33 -3.65
C LEU A 58 -1.78 2.98 -2.93
N ALA A 59 -0.83 2.18 -2.50
CA ALA A 59 0.35 2.70 -1.82
C ALA A 59 1.63 2.07 -2.33
N VAL A 60 2.68 2.88 -2.35
CA VAL A 60 4.03 2.45 -2.66
C VAL A 60 5.01 2.96 -1.60
N TRP A 61 6.03 2.17 -1.30
CA TRP A 61 7.15 2.54 -0.45
C TRP A 61 8.40 2.75 -1.29
N ARG A 62 9.03 3.91 -1.17
CA ARG A 62 10.22 4.31 -1.92
C ARG A 62 11.49 4.03 -1.11
N PRO A 63 12.32 3.04 -1.53
CA PRO A 63 13.40 2.55 -0.68
C PRO A 63 14.51 3.55 -0.35
N ASN A 64 14.83 4.45 -1.29
CA ASN A 64 15.97 5.37 -1.12
C ASN A 64 15.83 6.30 0.09
N GLU A 65 14.59 6.67 0.43
CA GLU A 65 14.28 7.65 1.48
C GLU A 65 13.42 7.06 2.60
N GLY A 66 12.88 5.85 2.41
CA GLY A 66 11.89 5.26 3.30
C GLY A 66 10.55 6.00 3.26
N ASN A 67 10.18 6.54 2.10
CA ASN A 67 8.96 7.33 1.95
C ASN A 67 7.76 6.45 1.54
N TRP A 68 6.66 6.57 2.25
CA TRP A 68 5.36 6.01 1.88
C TRP A 68 4.59 7.02 1.05
N TYR A 69 4.10 6.63 -0.12
CA TYR A 69 3.22 7.40 -0.98
C TYR A 69 1.89 6.67 -1.08
N ILE A 70 0.85 7.23 -0.47
CA ILE A 70 -0.48 6.60 -0.38
C ILE A 70 -1.48 7.46 -1.15
N LEU A 71 -2.14 6.87 -2.14
CA LEU A 71 -3.27 7.44 -2.86
C LEU A 71 -4.56 6.86 -2.28
N PHE A 72 -5.34 7.70 -1.61
CA PHE A 72 -6.55 7.27 -0.93
C PHE A 72 -7.66 6.93 -1.93
N SER A 73 -8.39 5.86 -1.65
CA SER A 73 -9.60 5.46 -2.38
C SER A 73 -10.68 6.56 -2.32
N THR A 74 -10.71 7.33 -1.23
CA THR A 74 -11.58 8.49 -0.99
C THR A 74 -11.16 9.75 -1.75
N GLY A 75 -9.95 9.75 -2.30
CA GLY A 75 -9.36 10.85 -3.06
C GLY A 75 -8.29 11.64 -2.29
N GLY A 76 -7.35 12.21 -3.05
CA GLY A 76 -6.16 12.85 -2.49
C GLY A 76 -5.04 11.86 -2.18
N PHE A 77 -3.92 12.36 -1.64
CA PHE A 77 -2.77 11.51 -1.33
C PHE A 77 -2.02 12.01 -0.09
N SER A 78 -1.25 11.12 0.52
CA SER A 78 -0.30 11.46 1.59
C SER A 78 1.10 10.95 1.26
N VAL A 79 2.09 11.66 1.82
CA VAL A 79 3.50 11.25 1.81
C VAL A 79 4.01 11.27 3.24
N THR A 80 4.62 10.19 3.68
CA THR A 80 5.14 10.08 5.05
C THR A 80 6.49 9.36 5.02
N GLN A 81 7.51 9.98 5.61
CA GLN A 81 8.81 9.36 5.78
C GLN A 81 8.74 8.41 6.98
N TRP A 82 8.82 7.12 6.72
CA TRP A 82 8.89 6.09 7.76
C TRP A 82 9.60 4.82 7.27
N GLY A 83 10.68 4.47 7.98
CA GLY A 83 11.63 3.43 7.59
C GLY A 83 12.93 4.00 7.04
N ARG A 84 13.78 3.13 6.51
CA ARG A 84 15.08 3.48 5.92
C ARG A 84 15.47 2.50 4.80
N PRO A 85 16.50 2.80 3.99
CA PRO A 85 16.98 1.86 2.98
C PRO A 85 17.25 0.45 3.54
N GLY A 86 16.76 -0.57 2.84
CA GLY A 86 16.87 -1.98 3.23
C GLY A 86 15.71 -2.51 4.08
N ASP A 87 14.80 -1.64 4.51
CA ASP A 87 13.54 -2.06 5.14
C ASP A 87 12.56 -2.65 4.10
N ILE A 88 11.61 -3.47 4.56
CA ILE A 88 10.56 -4.08 3.73
C ILE A 88 9.19 -3.61 4.24
N PRO A 89 8.35 -2.96 3.42
CA PRO A 89 7.04 -2.47 3.85
C PRO A 89 6.06 -3.61 4.12
N VAL A 90 5.33 -3.51 5.22
CA VAL A 90 4.45 -4.57 5.75
C VAL A 90 3.23 -3.96 6.45
N PRO A 91 2.45 -3.10 5.77
CA PRO A 91 1.35 -2.39 6.41
C PRO A 91 0.23 -3.34 6.83
N ALA A 92 -0.32 -3.10 8.02
CA ALA A 92 -1.50 -3.77 8.57
C ALA A 92 -2.04 -2.93 9.73
N ASP A 93 -3.27 -3.19 10.15
CA ASP A 93 -3.84 -2.63 11.38
C ASP A 93 -3.25 -3.39 12.59
N TYR A 94 -2.21 -2.84 13.22
CA TYR A 94 -1.54 -3.47 14.36
C TYR A 94 -2.09 -2.99 15.70
N ASN A 95 -2.82 -1.87 15.75
CA ASN A 95 -3.40 -1.30 16.96
C ASN A 95 -4.91 -1.58 17.12
N GLY A 96 -5.58 -2.08 16.08
CA GLY A 96 -7.00 -2.43 16.06
C GLY A 96 -7.93 -1.24 15.86
N ASP A 97 -7.45 -0.13 15.28
CA ASP A 97 -8.26 1.08 15.07
C ASP A 97 -9.05 1.09 13.75
N GLY A 98 -8.90 0.04 12.94
CA GLY A 98 -9.53 -0.09 11.63
C GLY A 98 -8.75 0.55 10.49
N LYS A 99 -7.53 1.06 10.73
CA LYS A 99 -6.65 1.63 9.72
C LYS A 99 -5.33 0.87 9.69
N ALA A 100 -4.75 0.77 8.50
CA ALA A 100 -3.43 0.21 8.35
C ALA A 100 -2.37 1.18 8.88
N ASP A 101 -1.50 0.66 9.73
CA ASP A 101 -0.33 1.36 10.21
C ASP A 101 0.82 1.28 9.21
N LEU A 102 1.71 2.28 9.23
CA LEU A 102 2.96 2.18 8.50
C LEU A 102 3.90 1.27 9.26
N ALA A 103 4.23 0.12 8.67
CA ALA A 103 5.15 -0.82 9.30
C ALA A 103 6.21 -1.32 8.33
N VAL A 104 7.38 -1.60 8.88
CA VAL A 104 8.51 -2.16 8.15
C VAL A 104 9.14 -3.34 8.88
N TRP A 105 9.50 -4.38 8.14
CA TRP A 105 10.43 -5.41 8.58
C TRP A 105 11.85 -4.96 8.27
N ARG A 106 12.74 -5.07 9.24
CA ARG A 106 14.16 -4.74 9.07
C ARG A 106 15.02 -6.00 9.19
N PRO A 107 15.41 -6.62 8.06
CA PRO A 107 16.19 -7.85 8.07
C PRO A 107 17.53 -7.74 8.80
N SER A 108 18.17 -6.57 8.76
CA SER A 108 19.48 -6.34 9.38
C SER A 108 19.47 -6.35 10.91
N GLU A 109 18.30 -6.15 11.52
CA GLU A 109 18.13 -6.15 12.99
C GLU A 109 17.24 -7.30 13.47
N GLY A 110 16.52 -7.96 12.56
CA GLY A 110 15.56 -8.99 12.93
C GLY A 110 14.31 -8.44 13.62
N ASN A 111 13.96 -7.17 13.40
CA ASN A 111 12.89 -6.47 14.10
C ASN A 111 11.81 -5.92 13.14
N TRP A 112 10.59 -5.84 13.67
CA TRP A 112 9.48 -5.10 13.07
C TRP A 112 9.38 -3.73 13.72
N TYR A 113 9.16 -2.69 12.91
CA TYR A 113 8.94 -1.32 13.38
C TYR A 113 7.60 -0.83 12.88
N VAL A 114 6.75 -0.35 13.78
CA VAL A 114 5.38 0.09 13.48
C VAL A 114 5.23 1.55 13.90
N PHE A 115 4.58 2.34 13.05
CA PHE A 115 4.13 3.70 13.33
C PHE A 115 2.62 3.75 13.29
N PHE A 116 2.04 3.86 14.49
CA PHE A 116 0.60 3.99 14.68
C PHE A 116 0.11 5.34 14.18
N LYS A 117 -0.86 5.33 13.26
CA LYS A 117 -1.47 6.55 12.72
C LYS A 117 -2.68 7.03 13.52
#